data_AF-A0A2S0KUT3-F1
#
_entry.id   AF-A0A2S0KUT3-F1
#
_cell.length_a   1.000
_cell.length_b   1.000
_cell.length_c   1.000
_cell.angle_alpha   90.00
_cell.angle_beta   90.00
_cell.angle_gamma   90.00
#
_symmetry.space_group_name_H-M   'P 1'
#
loop_
_entity.id
_entity.type
_entity.pdbx_description
1 polymer ?
#
loop_
_entity_poly.entity_id
_entity_poly.type
_entity_poly.pdbx_seq_one_letter_code
_entity_poly.pdbx_strand_id
1 'polypeptide(L)'
;MVSGETPPSGGNNQPMEVFMNAECHICQTTEELEQFQVDGEEIYLCPDCRDEHLKQCSYCGEYFTSDDYVTDSNGDIYCESCRDDHLSWCERCNEYYDSDHFEHIENLAEYWCFDCSRNHAYHCEHCGDWVSENYGDSNTTLCSDCYENHYSTCDDCGEVFHHDSMYCHDDGTYCEYCNQSHSSQIHNYSYEPYLNFQQSKDDNENRLAYLGFELEAGGVSSSERNQIAEEISDGEDTFYLKEDGSIPDYGFELVSHPITLKRHKELNWADVLHTMSNAGMKSHDLGEESCGLHVHVSRNYLSPYKWLLIDWFISKYQAQFELIARRKETHWARFKKSNGQNIKEVYGKSSGTRYQAVNFENTNTVEFRLFRGTLKYSTFMATLEIVDALVHWAAQLSISDILSTGDAFENFTGYILSNPLYANAVNYLRENNLMEVKKCA
;
A
#
# COMPACT_ATOMS: atom_id res chain seq x y z
N MET A 1 -58.92 38.08 -61.37
CA MET A 1 -59.44 39.48 -61.35
C MET A 1 -58.23 40.34 -61.01
N VAL A 2 -57.42 40.76 -61.99
CA VAL A 2 -57.60 41.94 -62.87
C VAL A 2 -57.89 43.17 -61.99
N SER A 3 -56.96 44.09 -61.79
CA SER A 3 -56.54 45.15 -62.73
C SER A 3 -55.29 45.83 -62.12
N GLY A 4 -54.24 46.25 -62.83
CA GLY A 4 -54.09 46.61 -64.23
C GLY A 4 -54.28 48.12 -64.38
N GLU A 5 -53.19 48.91 -64.34
CA GLU A 5 -53.08 50.19 -65.07
C GLU A 5 -51.61 50.71 -65.09
N THR A 6 -51.10 50.84 -66.32
CA THR A 6 -49.92 51.61 -66.81
C THR A 6 -50.37 52.22 -68.14
N PRO A 7 -49.75 53.27 -68.72
CA PRO A 7 -48.99 54.41 -68.18
C PRO A 7 -49.53 55.76 -68.77
N PRO A 8 -48.76 56.86 -68.76
CA PRO A 8 -48.37 57.36 -70.08
C PRO A 8 -46.88 57.69 -70.23
N SER A 9 -46.48 57.53 -71.48
CA SER A 9 -45.17 57.69 -72.11
C SER A 9 -44.84 59.12 -72.51
N GLY A 10 -43.54 59.41 -72.59
CA GLY A 10 -42.93 60.47 -73.40
C GLY A 10 -41.88 61.24 -72.57
N GLY A 11 -40.58 61.18 -72.81
CA GLY A 11 -39.83 60.76 -73.99
C GLY A 11 -38.81 61.85 -74.34
N ASN A 12 -37.53 61.46 -74.30
CA ASN A 12 -36.34 62.07 -74.88
C ASN A 12 -35.50 63.09 -74.10
N ASN A 13 -34.35 62.55 -73.66
CA ASN A 13 -32.98 62.96 -74.02
C ASN A 13 -32.53 64.37 -73.69
N GLN A 14 -31.65 64.46 -72.69
CA GLN A 14 -30.36 65.16 -72.78
C GLN A 14 -29.43 64.67 -71.64
N PRO A 15 -28.10 64.78 -71.80
CA PRO A 15 -27.19 63.63 -71.73
C PRO A 15 -26.44 63.53 -70.40
N MET A 16 -25.91 62.33 -70.17
CA MET A 16 -24.70 62.11 -69.37
C MET A 16 -23.62 63.12 -69.77
N GLU A 17 -23.23 63.97 -68.83
CA GLU A 17 -21.99 64.76 -68.80
C GLU A 17 -22.00 65.36 -67.38
N VAL A 18 -21.13 65.00 -66.43
CA VAL A 18 -19.70 64.75 -66.51
C VAL A 18 -19.33 63.81 -65.34
N PHE A 19 -19.18 62.50 -65.56
CA PHE A 19 -18.35 61.68 -64.67
C PHE A 19 -16.91 61.91 -65.11
N MET A 20 -16.20 62.75 -64.36
CA MET A 20 -14.75 62.87 -64.51
C MET A 20 -14.13 61.52 -64.15
N ASN A 21 -13.69 60.76 -65.16
CA ASN A 21 -12.74 59.64 -65.08
C ASN A 21 -12.81 58.78 -63.80
N ALA A 22 -13.98 58.27 -63.44
CA ALA A 22 -14.06 57.24 -62.41
C ALA A 22 -13.59 55.93 -63.05
N GLU A 23 -12.50 55.38 -62.51
CA GLU A 23 -11.93 54.10 -62.89
C GLU A 23 -12.04 53.17 -61.68
N CYS A 24 -12.22 51.87 -61.91
CA CYS A 24 -12.19 50.87 -60.86
C CYS A 24 -10.87 50.99 -60.10
N HIS A 25 -10.95 51.14 -58.78
CA HIS A 25 -9.79 51.35 -57.91
C HIS A 25 -8.71 50.26 -58.06
N ILE A 26 -9.12 49.04 -58.44
CA ILE A 26 -8.23 47.88 -58.56
C ILE A 26 -7.79 47.64 -60.01
N CYS A 27 -8.74 47.48 -60.95
CA CYS A 27 -8.42 47.06 -62.33
C CYS A 27 -8.47 48.18 -63.38
N GLN A 28 -8.79 49.42 -62.96
CA GLN A 28 -8.84 50.63 -63.79
C GLN A 28 -9.87 50.60 -64.94
N THR A 29 -10.80 49.63 -64.97
CA THR A 29 -11.92 49.66 -65.92
C THR A 29 -12.85 50.84 -65.64
N THR A 30 -13.52 51.36 -66.67
CA THR A 30 -14.50 52.44 -66.56
C THR A 30 -15.94 51.96 -66.69
N GLU A 31 -16.15 50.64 -66.80
CA GLU A 31 -17.46 50.03 -67.05
C GLU A 31 -18.07 49.47 -65.75
N GLU A 32 -19.39 49.62 -65.61
CA GLU A 32 -20.21 49.02 -64.53
C GLU A 32 -19.72 49.28 -63.09
N LEU A 33 -19.34 50.53 -62.79
CA LEU A 33 -18.79 50.89 -61.48
C LEU A 33 -19.88 51.10 -60.41
N GLU A 34 -19.67 50.52 -59.23
CA GLU A 34 -20.42 50.75 -58.00
C GLU A 34 -19.55 51.50 -56.96
N GLN A 35 -20.18 52.35 -56.14
CA GLN A 35 -19.49 53.20 -55.16
C GLN A 35 -19.48 52.55 -53.78
N PHE A 36 -18.32 52.50 -53.13
CA PHE A 36 -18.11 51.97 -51.79
C PHE A 36 -17.31 52.93 -50.91
N GLN A 37 -17.55 52.87 -49.60
CA GLN A 37 -16.72 53.54 -48.60
C GLN A 37 -15.79 52.48 -47.99
N VAL A 38 -14.49 52.60 -48.26
CA VAL A 38 -13.45 51.65 -47.84
C VAL A 38 -12.36 52.40 -47.09
N ASP A 39 -12.04 51.97 -45.87
CA ASP A 39 -11.03 52.60 -45.01
C ASP A 39 -11.19 54.13 -44.84
N GLY A 40 -12.45 54.61 -44.88
CA GLY A 40 -12.78 56.03 -44.79
C GLY A 40 -12.58 56.83 -46.09
N GLU A 41 -12.21 56.18 -47.19
CA GLU A 41 -12.10 56.76 -48.53
C GLU A 41 -13.23 56.27 -49.46
N GLU A 42 -13.66 57.15 -50.37
CA GLU A 42 -14.65 56.82 -51.39
C GLU A 42 -13.96 56.20 -52.59
N ILE A 43 -14.30 54.94 -52.90
CA ILE A 43 -13.76 54.20 -54.04
C ILE A 43 -14.87 53.69 -54.96
N TYR A 44 -14.51 53.43 -56.23
CA TYR A 44 -15.39 52.80 -57.21
C TYR A 44 -14.83 51.43 -57.59
N LEU A 45 -15.67 50.39 -57.61
CA LEU A 45 -15.29 49.03 -57.99
C LEU A 45 -16.23 48.48 -59.06
N CYS A 46 -15.69 47.75 -60.05
CA CYS A 46 -16.50 46.93 -60.95
C CYS A 46 -16.97 45.65 -60.24
N PRO A 47 -17.98 44.91 -60.77
CA PRO A 47 -18.56 43.75 -60.08
C PRO A 47 -17.55 42.65 -59.79
N ASP A 48 -16.63 42.39 -60.73
CA ASP A 48 -15.58 41.38 -60.56
C ASP A 48 -14.65 41.74 -59.39
N CYS A 49 -14.18 42.99 -59.33
CA CYS A 49 -13.30 43.44 -58.26
C CYS A 49 -14.01 43.55 -56.91
N ARG A 50 -15.31 43.88 -56.89
CA ARG A 50 -16.14 43.86 -55.69
C ARG A 50 -16.21 42.45 -55.12
N ASP A 51 -16.60 41.48 -55.93
CA ASP A 51 -16.84 40.11 -55.45
C ASP A 51 -15.53 39.42 -55.03
N GLU A 52 -14.42 39.74 -55.69
CA GLU A 52 -13.10 39.19 -55.36
C GLU A 52 -12.47 39.85 -54.12
N HIS A 53 -12.41 41.18 -54.09
CA HIS A 53 -11.55 41.92 -53.14
C HIS A 53 -12.30 42.65 -52.03
N LEU A 54 -13.57 43.04 -52.22
CA LEU A 54 -14.30 43.77 -51.19
C LEU A 54 -14.77 42.81 -50.10
N LYS A 55 -14.32 43.03 -48.87
CA LYS A 55 -14.78 42.32 -47.67
C LYS A 55 -15.43 43.30 -46.71
N GLN A 56 -16.29 42.80 -45.84
CA GLN A 56 -16.90 43.56 -44.74
C GLN A 56 -16.49 42.92 -43.42
N CYS A 57 -16.00 43.73 -42.48
CA CYS A 57 -15.68 43.21 -41.15
C CYS A 57 -16.98 42.90 -40.38
N SER A 58 -17.10 41.68 -39.85
CA SER A 58 -18.22 41.23 -39.03
C SER A 58 -18.34 42.00 -37.70
N TYR A 59 -17.25 42.59 -37.20
CA TYR A 59 -17.24 43.33 -35.93
C TYR A 59 -17.62 44.81 -36.11
N CYS A 60 -16.82 45.59 -36.85
CA CYS A 60 -17.05 47.04 -37.00
C CYS A 60 -18.04 47.39 -38.14
N GLY A 61 -18.30 46.45 -39.06
CA GLY A 61 -19.16 46.65 -40.22
C GLY A 61 -18.53 47.45 -41.37
N GLU A 62 -17.28 47.88 -41.24
CA GLU A 62 -16.55 48.62 -42.29
C GLU A 62 -16.15 47.70 -43.44
N TYR A 63 -16.16 48.27 -44.66
CA TYR A 63 -15.65 47.58 -45.84
C TYR A 63 -14.17 47.86 -46.02
N PHE A 64 -13.44 46.83 -46.46
CA PHE A 64 -12.01 46.91 -46.74
C PHE A 64 -11.65 46.08 -47.97
N THR A 65 -10.51 46.38 -48.58
CA THR A 65 -9.97 45.63 -49.75
C THR A 65 -8.58 45.05 -49.49
N SER A 66 -8.07 45.17 -48.25
CA SER A 66 -6.81 44.56 -47.83
C SER A 66 -6.93 43.05 -47.76
N ASP A 67 -5.86 42.34 -48.16
CA ASP A 67 -5.73 40.89 -47.98
C ASP A 67 -5.32 40.52 -46.54
N ASP A 68 -4.98 41.50 -45.68
CA ASP A 68 -4.62 41.30 -44.28
C ASP A 68 -5.86 41.27 -43.38
N TYR A 69 -6.64 40.20 -43.52
CA TYR A 69 -7.80 39.89 -42.68
C TYR A 69 -7.68 38.49 -42.09
N VAL A 70 -8.45 38.24 -41.03
CA VAL A 70 -8.57 36.90 -40.45
C VAL A 70 -10.02 36.43 -40.45
N THR A 71 -10.18 35.12 -40.31
CA THR A 71 -11.47 34.46 -40.16
C THR A 71 -11.46 33.70 -38.84
N ASP A 72 -12.48 33.92 -38.00
CA ASP A 72 -12.62 33.18 -36.76
C ASP A 72 -13.20 31.78 -36.97
N SER A 73 -13.37 31.01 -35.89
CA SER A 73 -13.92 29.66 -35.92
C SER A 73 -15.37 29.59 -36.44
N ASN A 74 -16.13 30.69 -36.41
CA ASN A 74 -17.51 30.77 -36.89
C ASN A 74 -17.59 31.12 -38.38
N GLY A 75 -16.45 31.47 -39.00
CA GLY A 75 -16.41 31.94 -40.39
C GLY A 75 -16.59 33.46 -40.53
N ASP A 76 -16.56 34.21 -39.42
CA ASP A 76 -16.69 35.67 -39.43
C ASP A 76 -15.37 36.34 -39.81
N ILE A 77 -15.44 37.43 -40.58
CA ILE A 77 -14.27 38.11 -41.16
C ILE A 77 -13.93 39.35 -40.32
N TYR A 78 -12.66 39.53 -39.98
CA TYR A 78 -12.18 40.66 -39.18
C TYR A 78 -11.06 41.40 -39.89
N CYS A 79 -11.15 42.72 -39.94
CA CYS A 79 -10.07 43.58 -40.43
C CYS A 79 -8.90 43.60 -39.44
N GLU A 80 -7.73 44.07 -39.88
CA GLU A 80 -6.47 44.14 -39.10
C GLU A 80 -6.67 44.74 -37.70
N SER A 81 -7.36 45.88 -37.59
CA SER A 81 -7.58 46.56 -36.32
C SER A 81 -8.48 45.76 -35.37
N CYS A 82 -9.59 45.21 -35.88
CA CYS A 82 -10.50 44.41 -35.06
C CYS A 82 -9.88 43.07 -34.65
N ARG A 83 -9.02 42.48 -35.49
CA ARG A 83 -8.22 41.31 -35.12
C ARG A 83 -7.35 41.62 -33.91
N ASP A 84 -6.57 42.69 -34.00
CA ASP A 84 -5.57 43.02 -32.97
C ASP A 84 -6.21 43.48 -31.66
N ASP A 85 -7.39 44.12 -31.72
CA ASP A 85 -8.09 44.66 -30.55
C ASP A 85 -9.05 43.66 -29.88
N HIS A 86 -9.58 42.69 -30.62
CA HIS A 86 -10.68 41.84 -30.13
C HIS A 86 -10.43 40.34 -30.24
N LEU A 87 -9.51 39.89 -31.10
CA LEU A 87 -9.26 38.47 -31.29
C LEU A 87 -7.94 38.03 -30.68
N SER A 88 -7.94 36.81 -30.16
CA SER A 88 -6.75 36.12 -29.69
C SER A 88 -6.60 34.80 -30.42
N TRP A 89 -5.36 34.40 -30.67
CA TRP A 89 -5.03 33.15 -31.35
C TRP A 89 -4.91 32.01 -30.34
N CYS A 90 -5.65 30.92 -30.56
CA CYS A 90 -5.50 29.70 -29.77
C CYS A 90 -4.46 28.77 -30.41
N GLU A 91 -3.29 28.62 -29.79
CA GLU A 91 -2.21 27.77 -30.31
C GLU A 91 -2.58 26.28 -30.38
N ARG A 92 -3.59 25.86 -29.61
CA ARG A 92 -3.99 24.45 -29.52
C ARG A 92 -4.80 23.97 -30.73
N CYS A 93 -5.78 24.75 -31.17
CA CYS A 93 -6.60 24.43 -32.35
C CYS A 93 -6.17 25.18 -33.61
N ASN A 94 -5.28 26.17 -33.50
CA ASN A 94 -4.85 27.03 -34.60
C ASN A 94 -5.99 27.83 -35.24
N GLU A 95 -6.82 28.46 -34.40
CA GLU A 95 -7.93 29.31 -34.83
C GLU A 95 -8.00 30.60 -33.97
N TYR A 96 -8.61 31.65 -34.52
CA TYR A 96 -8.90 32.88 -33.79
C TYR A 96 -10.24 32.79 -33.07
N TYR A 97 -10.27 33.31 -31.85
CA TYR A 97 -11.48 33.47 -31.03
C TYR A 97 -11.50 34.86 -30.40
N ASP A 98 -12.67 35.25 -29.90
CA ASP A 98 -12.79 36.43 -29.04
C ASP A 98 -11.81 36.33 -27.85
N SER A 99 -11.10 37.42 -27.58
CA SER A 99 -10.08 37.49 -26.53
C SER A 99 -10.64 37.24 -25.12
N ASP A 100 -11.93 37.45 -24.91
CA ASP A 100 -12.60 37.17 -23.63
C ASP A 100 -12.99 35.68 -23.47
N HIS A 101 -12.80 34.84 -24.51
CA HIS A 101 -13.19 33.43 -24.53
C HIS A 101 -12.00 32.46 -24.34
N PHE A 102 -11.12 32.78 -23.40
CA PHE A 102 -9.94 31.99 -23.07
C PHE A 102 -9.87 31.62 -21.58
N GLU A 103 -9.33 30.45 -21.29
CA GLU A 103 -9.02 29.96 -19.95
C GLU A 103 -7.50 29.81 -19.79
N HIS A 104 -6.99 30.18 -18.62
CA HIS A 104 -5.59 29.98 -18.27
C HIS A 104 -5.33 28.55 -17.81
N ILE A 105 -4.39 27.87 -18.45
CA ILE A 105 -3.95 26.51 -18.10
C ILE A 105 -2.73 26.62 -17.21
N GLU A 106 -2.98 26.59 -15.90
CA GLU A 106 -2.03 27.01 -14.87
C GLU A 106 -0.68 26.28 -14.97
N ASN A 107 -0.69 24.96 -15.17
CA ASN A 107 0.52 24.15 -15.18
C ASN A 107 1.36 24.26 -16.47
N LEU A 108 0.78 24.81 -17.55
CA LEU A 108 1.47 25.07 -18.81
C LEU A 108 1.82 26.56 -18.99
N ALA A 109 1.21 27.43 -18.19
CA ALA A 109 1.24 28.89 -18.38
C ALA A 109 0.76 29.30 -19.80
N GLU A 110 -0.25 28.60 -20.32
CA GLU A 110 -0.84 28.81 -21.64
C GLU A 110 -2.29 29.31 -21.52
N TYR A 111 -2.82 29.93 -22.58
CA TYR A 111 -4.23 30.30 -22.67
C TYR A 111 -4.89 29.52 -23.79
N TRP A 112 -5.96 28.79 -23.47
CA TRP A 112 -6.72 28.00 -24.44
C TRP A 112 -8.13 28.56 -24.59
N CYS A 113 -8.66 28.53 -25.81
CA CYS A 113 -10.06 28.88 -26.02
C CYS A 113 -10.99 27.94 -25.24
N PHE A 114 -12.22 28.37 -24.95
CA PHE A 114 -13.20 27.61 -24.16
C PHE A 114 -13.46 26.19 -24.69
N ASP A 115 -13.47 26.00 -26.01
CA ASP A 115 -13.66 24.67 -26.59
C ASP A 115 -12.44 23.76 -26.33
N CYS A 116 -11.23 24.31 -26.42
CA CYS A 116 -10.01 23.57 -26.14
C CYS A 116 -9.88 23.23 -24.65
N SER A 117 -10.14 24.18 -23.74
CA SER A 117 -10.09 23.91 -22.30
C SER A 117 -11.13 22.86 -21.90
N ARG A 118 -12.37 22.98 -22.37
CA ARG A 118 -13.44 22.04 -22.04
C ARG A 118 -13.20 20.62 -22.53
N ASN A 119 -12.61 20.46 -23.72
CA ASN A 119 -12.44 19.14 -24.33
C ASN A 119 -11.13 18.44 -23.95
N HIS A 120 -10.15 19.21 -23.46
CA HIS A 120 -8.78 18.73 -23.37
C HIS A 120 -8.00 19.25 -22.15
N ALA A 121 -8.68 19.89 -21.22
CA ALA A 121 -8.17 20.26 -19.90
C ALA A 121 -9.11 19.72 -18.81
N TYR A 122 -8.68 19.90 -17.58
CA TYR A 122 -9.34 19.47 -16.36
C TYR A 122 -9.51 20.69 -15.46
N HIS A 123 -10.69 20.84 -14.85
CA HIS A 123 -10.95 21.90 -13.89
C HIS A 123 -10.74 21.34 -12.48
N CYS A 124 -9.73 21.84 -11.76
CA CYS A 124 -9.42 21.36 -10.43
C CYS A 124 -10.57 21.67 -9.45
N GLU A 125 -11.08 20.65 -8.77
CA GLU A 125 -12.19 20.78 -7.82
C GLU A 125 -11.80 21.49 -6.52
N HIS A 126 -10.50 21.56 -6.21
CA HIS A 126 -10.00 22.18 -4.98
C HIS A 126 -9.69 23.68 -5.15
N CYS A 127 -8.87 24.06 -6.14
CA CYS A 127 -8.51 25.46 -6.36
C CYS A 127 -9.35 26.19 -7.42
N GLY A 128 -10.00 25.45 -8.33
CA GLY A 128 -10.75 26.01 -9.46
C GLY A 128 -9.93 26.29 -10.72
N ASP A 129 -8.63 26.02 -10.71
CA ASP A 129 -7.78 26.28 -11.87
C ASP A 129 -7.95 25.22 -12.96
N TRP A 130 -7.77 25.63 -14.22
CA TRP A 130 -7.69 24.70 -15.35
C TRP A 130 -6.27 24.15 -15.50
N VAL A 131 -6.15 22.84 -15.71
CA VAL A 131 -4.87 22.13 -15.85
C VAL A 131 -4.92 21.09 -16.97
N SER A 132 -3.77 20.77 -17.54
CA SER A 132 -3.68 19.82 -18.66
C SER A 132 -3.76 18.34 -18.25
N GLU A 133 -3.57 18.04 -16.97
CA GLU A 133 -3.48 16.68 -16.42
C GLU A 133 -4.31 16.56 -15.13
N ASN A 134 -4.93 15.40 -14.91
CA ASN A 134 -5.63 15.09 -13.67
C ASN A 134 -4.74 14.20 -12.78
N TYR A 135 -4.39 14.71 -11.60
CA TYR A 135 -3.63 13.99 -10.57
C TYR A 135 -4.53 13.27 -9.54
N GLY A 136 -5.85 13.50 -9.60
CA GLY A 136 -6.83 12.79 -8.79
C GLY A 136 -7.23 11.43 -9.39
N ASP A 137 -8.51 11.11 -9.33
CA ASP A 137 -9.07 9.85 -9.83
C ASP A 137 -10.26 10.09 -10.78
N SER A 138 -11.07 9.05 -11.05
CA SER A 138 -12.25 9.18 -11.92
C SER A 138 -13.39 10.01 -11.31
N ASN A 139 -13.35 10.26 -10.00
CA ASN A 139 -14.39 10.96 -9.24
C ASN A 139 -13.94 12.34 -8.76
N THR A 140 -12.63 12.57 -8.65
CA THR A 140 -12.04 13.81 -8.15
C THR A 140 -10.99 14.33 -9.11
N THR A 141 -11.19 15.53 -9.62
CA THR A 141 -10.25 16.19 -10.54
C THR A 141 -9.31 17.14 -9.80
N LEU A 142 -8.00 16.89 -9.82
CA LEU A 142 -7.02 17.67 -9.06
C LEU A 142 -5.81 18.07 -9.91
N CYS A 143 -5.28 19.27 -9.66
CA CYS A 143 -3.94 19.64 -10.11
C CYS A 143 -2.86 19.00 -9.21
N SER A 144 -1.62 18.96 -9.70
CA SER A 144 -0.48 18.38 -8.96
C SER A 144 -0.30 19.02 -7.58
N ASP A 145 -0.33 20.36 -7.51
CA ASP A 145 -0.12 21.10 -6.27
C ASP A 145 -1.21 20.80 -5.24
N CYS A 146 -2.49 20.78 -5.65
CA CYS A 146 -3.57 20.46 -4.72
C CYS A 146 -3.49 19.01 -4.27
N TYR A 147 -3.18 18.07 -5.17
CA TYR A 147 -3.01 16.67 -4.81
C TYR A 147 -1.91 16.51 -3.76
N GLU A 148 -0.69 16.98 -4.04
CA GLU A 148 0.47 16.81 -3.16
C GLU A 148 0.29 17.45 -1.77
N ASN A 149 -0.43 18.57 -1.68
CA ASN A 149 -0.59 19.30 -0.43
C ASN A 149 -1.80 18.89 0.40
N HIS A 150 -2.86 18.39 -0.24
CA HIS A 150 -4.17 18.21 0.41
C HIS A 150 -4.81 16.83 0.22
N TYR A 151 -4.25 15.96 -0.63
CA TYR A 151 -4.85 14.67 -0.93
C TYR A 151 -3.83 13.53 -0.95
N SER A 152 -4.33 12.32 -0.74
CA SER A 152 -3.57 11.08 -0.84
C SER A 152 -4.41 10.00 -1.52
N THR A 153 -3.75 8.97 -2.04
CA THR A 153 -4.40 7.79 -2.62
C THR A 153 -4.41 6.66 -1.60
N CYS A 154 -5.55 6.00 -1.45
CA CYS A 154 -5.69 4.87 -0.52
C CYS A 154 -4.96 3.63 -1.05
N ASP A 155 -4.08 3.04 -0.24
CA ASP A 155 -3.31 1.86 -0.65
C ASP A 155 -4.18 0.60 -0.87
N ASP A 156 -5.37 0.54 -0.26
CA ASP A 156 -6.30 -0.59 -0.40
C ASP A 156 -7.24 -0.48 -1.61
N CYS A 157 -7.90 0.68 -1.78
CA CYS A 157 -8.94 0.85 -2.81
C CYS A 157 -8.50 1.70 -4.01
N GLY A 158 -7.38 2.42 -3.91
CA GLY A 158 -6.88 3.31 -4.95
C GLY A 158 -7.68 4.62 -5.11
N GLU A 159 -8.68 4.88 -4.26
CA GLU A 159 -9.44 6.13 -4.29
C GLU A 159 -8.62 7.29 -3.72
N VAL A 160 -8.78 8.47 -4.31
CA VAL A 160 -8.17 9.72 -3.83
C VAL A 160 -9.07 10.34 -2.77
N PHE A 161 -8.48 10.73 -1.63
CA PHE A 161 -9.21 11.32 -0.51
C PHE A 161 -8.42 12.48 0.11
N HIS A 162 -9.13 13.40 0.74
CA HIS A 162 -8.53 14.58 1.37
C HIS A 162 -7.77 14.20 2.66
N HIS A 163 -6.68 14.89 2.97
CA HIS A 163 -5.84 14.63 4.14
C HIS A 163 -6.59 14.66 5.48
N ASP A 164 -7.72 15.37 5.58
CA ASP A 164 -8.59 15.36 6.76
C ASP A 164 -9.21 14.00 7.07
N SER A 165 -9.27 13.10 6.09
CA SER A 165 -9.77 11.73 6.20
C SER A 165 -8.65 10.68 6.13
N MET A 166 -7.41 11.10 6.37
CA MET A 166 -6.21 10.28 6.27
C MET A 166 -5.92 9.51 7.55
N TYR A 167 -5.74 8.20 7.40
CA TYR A 167 -5.24 7.32 8.44
C TYR A 167 -3.91 6.72 7.98
N CYS A 168 -2.85 6.98 8.73
CA CYS A 168 -1.52 6.43 8.45
C CYS A 168 -1.20 5.31 9.44
N HIS A 169 -0.77 4.18 8.91
CA HIS A 169 -0.22 3.05 9.65
C HIS A 169 1.21 2.76 9.16
N ASP A 170 1.89 1.80 9.77
CA ASP A 170 3.26 1.44 9.39
C ASP A 170 3.36 0.78 8.01
N ASP A 171 2.24 0.34 7.44
CA ASP A 171 2.13 -0.34 6.14
C ASP A 171 1.55 0.53 5.01
N GLY A 172 0.98 1.70 5.32
CA GLY A 172 0.39 2.54 4.28
C GLY A 172 -0.49 3.68 4.78
N THR A 173 -1.19 4.29 3.82
CA THR A 173 -2.13 5.39 4.00
C THR A 173 -3.50 4.99 3.49
N TYR A 174 -4.51 5.11 4.34
CA TYR A 174 -5.84 4.57 4.11
C TYR A 174 -6.92 5.62 4.30
N CYS A 175 -7.98 5.50 3.48
CA CYS A 175 -9.21 6.26 3.68
C CYS A 175 -9.98 5.74 4.90
N GLU A 176 -10.94 6.52 5.39
CA GLU A 176 -11.75 6.18 6.58
C GLU A 176 -12.43 4.80 6.49
N TYR A 177 -12.89 4.39 5.30
CA TYR A 177 -13.55 3.10 5.11
C TYR A 177 -12.56 1.94 5.19
N CYS A 178 -11.45 2.00 4.42
CA CYS A 178 -10.44 0.95 4.40
C CYS A 178 -9.71 0.82 5.75
N ASN A 179 -9.49 1.95 6.44
CA ASN A 179 -8.88 1.99 7.77
C ASN A 179 -9.57 1.07 8.79
N GLN A 180 -10.87 0.78 8.65
CA GLN A 180 -11.58 -0.12 9.57
C GLN A 180 -11.04 -1.55 9.57
N SER A 181 -10.35 -1.96 8.50
CA SER A 181 -9.68 -3.27 8.42
C SER A 181 -8.28 -3.26 9.02
N HIS A 182 -7.73 -2.08 9.29
CA HIS A 182 -6.40 -1.86 9.85
C HIS A 182 -6.46 -1.54 11.34
N SER A 183 -5.39 -1.84 12.08
CA SER A 183 -5.31 -1.57 13.51
C SER A 183 -3.96 -0.97 13.84
N SER A 184 -3.97 0.15 14.58
CA SER A 184 -2.76 0.75 15.14
C SER A 184 -2.00 -0.15 16.13
N GLN A 185 -2.63 -1.25 16.57
CA GLN A 185 -2.05 -2.22 17.50
C GLN A 185 -1.40 -3.41 16.77
N ILE A 186 -1.60 -3.53 15.45
CA ILE A 186 -1.08 -4.64 14.64
C ILE A 186 -0.16 -4.06 13.58
N HIS A 187 1.14 -4.30 13.74
CA HIS A 187 2.14 -3.79 12.82
C HIS A 187 2.33 -4.71 11.61
N ASN A 188 2.97 -4.19 10.57
CA ASN A 188 3.36 -5.01 9.43
C ASN A 188 4.35 -6.13 9.81
N TYR A 189 4.47 -7.14 8.94
CA TYR A 189 5.32 -8.32 9.18
C TYR A 189 6.82 -7.99 9.39
N SER A 190 7.29 -6.83 8.95
CA SER A 190 8.70 -6.40 9.05
C SER A 190 9.00 -5.56 10.29
N TYR A 191 7.98 -5.21 11.09
CA TYR A 191 8.16 -4.43 12.29
C TYR A 191 9.09 -5.12 13.30
N GLU A 192 10.03 -4.34 13.84
CA GLU A 192 11.00 -4.74 14.86
C GLU A 192 11.22 -3.57 15.84
N PRO A 193 10.65 -3.63 17.05
CA PRO A 193 10.80 -2.57 18.04
C PRO A 193 12.16 -2.63 18.76
N TYR A 194 12.46 -1.60 19.55
CA TYR A 194 13.53 -1.70 20.55
C TYR A 194 13.16 -2.76 21.60
N LEU A 195 13.94 -3.84 21.64
CA LEU A 195 13.65 -4.99 22.51
C LEU A 195 13.70 -4.65 24.00
N ASN A 196 12.62 -4.95 24.72
CA ASN A 196 12.51 -4.78 26.17
C ASN A 196 12.87 -6.06 26.93
N PHE A 197 14.12 -6.19 27.35
CA PHE A 197 14.57 -7.38 28.09
C PHE A 197 14.01 -7.41 29.52
N GLN A 198 13.12 -8.37 29.82
CA GLN A 198 12.53 -8.50 31.16
C GLN A 198 13.03 -9.74 31.92
N GLN A 199 13.19 -9.59 33.22
CA GLN A 199 13.64 -10.65 34.13
C GLN A 199 12.88 -10.60 35.45
N SER A 200 12.81 -11.73 36.16
CA SER A 200 12.23 -11.80 37.50
C SER A 200 13.21 -11.23 38.52
N LYS A 201 12.69 -10.81 39.67
CA LYS A 201 13.53 -10.45 40.84
C LYS A 201 14.30 -11.65 41.40
N ASP A 202 13.80 -12.86 41.15
CA ASP A 202 14.40 -14.12 41.60
C ASP A 202 15.41 -14.69 40.58
N ASP A 203 15.71 -13.95 39.52
CA ASP A 203 16.80 -14.26 38.59
C ASP A 203 18.13 -13.77 39.16
N ASN A 204 18.96 -14.71 39.58
CA ASN A 204 20.22 -14.47 40.29
C ASN A 204 21.44 -15.07 39.57
N GLU A 205 21.26 -15.47 38.32
CA GLU A 205 22.30 -16.09 37.50
C GLU A 205 23.12 -15.01 36.78
N ASN A 206 24.43 -15.24 36.65
CA ASN A 206 25.33 -14.32 35.93
C ASN A 206 25.01 -14.21 34.42
N ARG A 207 24.29 -15.20 33.88
CA ARG A 207 23.88 -15.26 32.49
C ARG A 207 22.49 -15.87 32.44
N LEU A 208 21.56 -15.16 31.82
CA LEU A 208 20.17 -15.56 31.73
C LEU A 208 19.83 -16.09 30.33
N ALA A 209 18.97 -17.10 30.29
CA ALA A 209 18.31 -17.53 29.07
C ALA A 209 17.05 -16.69 28.89
N TYR A 210 17.10 -15.66 28.05
CA TYR A 210 15.87 -14.97 27.65
C TYR A 210 15.16 -15.79 26.58
N LEU A 211 13.85 -15.91 26.77
CA LEU A 211 12.90 -16.56 25.89
C LEU A 211 12.06 -15.46 25.22
N GLY A 212 12.01 -15.46 23.90
CA GLY A 212 10.95 -14.77 23.15
C GLY A 212 10.02 -15.83 22.57
N PHE A 213 8.79 -15.47 22.24
CA PHE A 213 7.93 -16.34 21.45
C PHE A 213 7.17 -15.57 20.38
N GLU A 214 6.80 -16.29 19.33
CA GLU A 214 5.91 -15.84 18.26
C GLU A 214 4.73 -16.81 18.23
N LEU A 215 3.52 -16.33 18.51
CA LEU A 215 2.29 -17.13 18.57
C LEU A 215 1.30 -16.67 17.52
N GLU A 216 1.05 -17.51 16.52
CA GLU A 216 0.12 -17.24 15.43
C GLU A 216 -1.32 -17.60 15.84
N ALA A 217 -2.28 -16.68 15.62
CA ALA A 217 -3.70 -16.92 15.83
C ALA A 217 -4.58 -16.10 14.85
N GLY A 218 -5.74 -16.63 14.48
CA GLY A 218 -6.67 -16.01 13.53
C GLY A 218 -8.06 -16.64 13.54
N GLY A 219 -8.75 -16.64 12.40
CA GLY A 219 -10.08 -17.26 12.27
C GLY A 219 -11.26 -16.38 12.62
N VAL A 220 -11.06 -15.07 12.62
CA VAL A 220 -12.08 -14.05 12.93
C VAL A 220 -12.18 -13.07 11.77
N SER A 221 -13.18 -12.19 11.77
CA SER A 221 -13.24 -11.08 10.82
C SER A 221 -12.17 -10.01 11.11
N SER A 222 -11.86 -9.15 10.13
CA SER A 222 -10.90 -8.05 10.33
C SER A 222 -11.31 -7.10 11.48
N SER A 223 -12.61 -6.82 11.60
CA SER A 223 -13.16 -5.99 12.69
C SER A 223 -12.97 -6.65 14.07
N GLU A 224 -13.29 -7.94 14.20
CA GLU A 224 -13.06 -8.70 15.44
C GLU A 224 -11.57 -8.82 15.76
N ARG A 225 -10.71 -9.06 14.77
CA ARG A 225 -9.25 -9.06 14.93
C ARG A 225 -8.76 -7.77 15.58
N ASN A 226 -9.19 -6.63 15.04
CA ASN A 226 -8.75 -5.31 15.49
C ASN A 226 -9.26 -5.02 16.91
N GLN A 227 -10.52 -5.38 17.23
CA GLN A 227 -11.07 -5.26 18.58
C GLN A 227 -10.29 -6.11 19.60
N ILE A 228 -9.91 -7.33 19.24
CA ILE A 228 -9.14 -8.21 20.13
C ILE A 228 -7.75 -7.64 20.37
N ALA A 229 -7.10 -7.13 19.32
CA ALA A 229 -5.79 -6.49 19.42
C ALA A 229 -5.83 -5.29 20.38
N GLU A 230 -6.86 -4.44 20.30
CA GLU A 230 -7.08 -3.35 21.25
C GLU A 230 -7.32 -3.84 22.69
N GLU A 231 -8.10 -4.91 22.86
CA GLU A 231 -8.45 -5.42 24.18
C GLU A 231 -7.25 -6.05 24.92
N ILE A 232 -6.37 -6.75 24.21
CA ILE A 232 -5.20 -7.40 24.82
C ILE A 232 -3.99 -6.48 24.94
N SER A 233 -3.94 -5.37 24.20
CA SER A 233 -2.76 -4.50 24.14
C SER A 233 -2.31 -4.04 25.52
N ASP A 234 -0.99 -4.14 25.76
CA ASP A 234 -0.33 -3.60 26.95
C ASP A 234 0.56 -2.39 26.63
N GLY A 235 0.37 -1.78 25.45
CA GLY A 235 1.20 -0.68 24.97
C GLY A 235 2.62 -1.10 24.59
N GLU A 236 2.79 -2.35 24.13
CA GLU A 236 4.05 -2.95 23.71
C GLU A 236 5.10 -3.16 24.82
N ASP A 237 4.69 -3.16 26.09
CA ASP A 237 5.62 -3.38 27.21
C ASP A 237 6.13 -4.83 27.24
N THR A 238 5.23 -5.80 27.03
CA THR A 238 5.54 -7.23 27.10
C THR A 238 5.56 -7.91 25.74
N PHE A 239 4.69 -7.49 24.83
CA PHE A 239 4.58 -8.08 23.50
C PHE A 239 4.05 -7.06 22.50
N TYR A 240 4.26 -7.31 21.21
CA TYR A 240 3.70 -6.54 20.10
C TYR A 240 3.01 -7.49 19.13
N LEU A 241 2.05 -6.98 18.34
CA LEU A 241 1.30 -7.78 17.39
C LEU A 241 1.74 -7.47 15.97
N LYS A 242 1.85 -8.51 15.14
CA LYS A 242 2.26 -8.38 13.75
C LYS A 242 1.32 -9.08 12.81
N GLU A 243 1.23 -8.57 11.60
CA GLU A 243 0.63 -9.30 10.49
C GLU A 243 1.53 -10.44 10.05
N ASP A 244 0.92 -11.59 9.80
CA ASP A 244 1.57 -12.72 9.14
C ASP A 244 0.64 -13.28 8.06
N GLY A 245 1.08 -13.17 6.81
CA GLY A 245 0.36 -13.69 5.64
C GLY A 245 0.24 -15.22 5.61
N SER A 246 0.90 -15.94 6.52
CA SER A 246 0.74 -17.38 6.70
C SER A 246 -0.56 -17.76 7.44
N ILE A 247 -1.15 -16.83 8.20
CA ILE A 247 -2.34 -17.07 9.01
C ILE A 247 -3.60 -17.02 8.13
N PRO A 248 -4.34 -18.13 7.97
CA PRO A 248 -5.58 -18.14 7.24
C PRO A 248 -6.68 -17.46 8.06
N ASP A 249 -7.47 -16.63 7.39
CA ASP A 249 -8.55 -15.82 7.98
C ASP A 249 -8.02 -14.80 9.03
N TYR A 250 -8.31 -13.51 8.79
CA TYR A 250 -7.76 -12.35 9.52
C TYR A 250 -7.33 -12.64 10.98
N GLY A 251 -6.04 -12.44 11.25
CA GLY A 251 -5.38 -12.77 12.51
C GLY A 251 -4.09 -11.97 12.70
N PHE A 252 -3.31 -12.34 13.72
CA PHE A 252 -2.02 -11.73 14.03
C PHE A 252 -1.07 -12.74 14.69
N GLU A 253 0.21 -12.42 14.62
CA GLU A 253 1.28 -13.05 15.39
C GLU A 253 1.52 -12.22 16.66
N LEU A 254 1.32 -12.83 17.83
CA LEU A 254 1.65 -12.23 19.12
C LEU A 254 3.12 -12.52 19.43
N VAL A 255 3.95 -11.49 19.41
CA VAL A 255 5.40 -11.59 19.55
C VAL A 255 5.85 -10.99 20.88
N SER A 256 6.42 -11.81 21.76
CA SER A 256 6.93 -11.31 23.04
C SER A 256 8.30 -10.67 22.90
N HIS A 257 8.58 -9.69 23.76
CA HIS A 257 9.96 -9.29 24.03
C HIS A 257 10.77 -10.45 24.66
N PRO A 258 12.12 -10.34 24.72
CA PRO A 258 12.95 -11.34 25.39
C PRO A 258 12.74 -11.32 26.91
N ILE A 259 12.18 -12.40 27.46
CA ILE A 259 11.74 -12.49 28.84
C ILE A 259 12.26 -13.80 29.48
N THR A 260 12.72 -13.78 30.72
CA THR A 260 13.14 -15.03 31.40
C THR A 260 11.93 -15.91 31.72
N LEU A 261 12.10 -17.25 31.81
CA LEU A 261 10.97 -18.14 32.14
C LEU A 261 10.29 -17.75 33.47
N LYS A 262 11.06 -17.39 34.50
CA LYS A 262 10.51 -16.95 35.79
C LYS A 262 9.61 -15.74 35.59
N ARG A 263 10.04 -14.75 34.80
CA ARG A 263 9.24 -13.57 34.49
C ARG A 263 8.01 -13.92 33.66
N HIS A 264 8.09 -14.80 32.67
CA HIS A 264 6.91 -15.29 31.94
C HIS A 264 5.84 -15.86 32.87
N LYS A 265 6.24 -16.58 33.94
CA LYS A 265 5.30 -17.15 34.91
C LYS A 265 4.65 -16.12 35.85
N GLU A 266 5.20 -14.92 35.94
CA GLU A 266 4.61 -13.79 36.68
C GLU A 266 3.64 -12.96 35.82
N LEU A 267 3.76 -13.06 34.49
CA LEU A 267 2.97 -12.31 33.53
C LEU A 267 1.61 -12.96 33.28
N ASN A 268 0.64 -12.13 32.90
CA ASN A 268 -0.76 -12.52 32.81
C ASN A 268 -1.14 -13.18 31.47
N TRP A 269 -0.33 -14.13 30.99
CA TRP A 269 -0.60 -14.84 29.74
C TRP A 269 -1.93 -15.60 29.77
N ALA A 270 -2.40 -16.01 30.95
CA ALA A 270 -3.67 -16.70 31.10
C ALA A 270 -4.84 -15.83 30.61
N ASP A 271 -4.91 -14.57 31.03
CA ASP A 271 -5.99 -13.68 30.62
C ASP A 271 -5.85 -13.27 29.15
N VAL A 272 -4.63 -12.94 28.67
CA VAL A 272 -4.39 -12.60 27.26
C VAL A 272 -4.87 -13.72 26.33
N LEU A 273 -4.42 -14.96 26.56
CA LEU A 273 -4.80 -16.11 25.74
C LEU A 273 -6.29 -16.46 25.89
N HIS A 274 -6.87 -16.24 27.09
CA HIS A 274 -8.29 -16.47 27.32
C HIS A 274 -9.15 -15.45 26.57
N THR A 275 -8.78 -14.17 26.57
CA THR A 275 -9.46 -13.11 25.82
C THR A 275 -9.46 -13.43 24.33
N MET A 276 -8.30 -13.75 23.75
CA MET A 276 -8.20 -14.16 22.35
C MET A 276 -9.12 -15.35 22.03
N SER A 277 -9.06 -16.41 22.85
CA SER A 277 -9.86 -17.62 22.61
C SER A 277 -11.37 -17.39 22.82
N ASN A 278 -11.77 -16.55 23.78
CA ASN A 278 -13.18 -16.26 24.06
C ASN A 278 -13.82 -15.40 22.95
N ALA A 279 -13.03 -14.50 22.36
CA ALA A 279 -13.45 -13.69 21.23
C ALA A 279 -13.48 -14.47 19.91
N GLY A 280 -13.16 -15.77 19.93
CA GLY A 280 -13.32 -16.68 18.80
C GLY A 280 -12.05 -16.94 18.00
N MET A 281 -10.92 -16.32 18.35
CA MET A 281 -9.65 -16.66 17.70
C MET A 281 -9.28 -18.11 17.96
N LYS A 282 -8.62 -18.69 16.96
CA LYS A 282 -8.09 -20.03 16.97
C LYS A 282 -6.61 -19.96 16.64
N SER A 283 -5.90 -21.02 16.99
CA SER A 283 -4.50 -21.20 16.62
C SER A 283 -4.31 -22.66 16.21
N HIS A 284 -4.43 -23.58 17.17
CA HIS A 284 -4.40 -25.02 16.90
C HIS A 284 -5.50 -25.51 15.94
N ASP A 285 -6.65 -24.86 15.87
CA ASP A 285 -7.82 -25.40 15.16
C ASP A 285 -8.08 -24.75 13.78
N LEU A 286 -7.13 -23.96 13.26
CA LEU A 286 -7.25 -23.25 11.97
C LEU A 286 -6.80 -24.06 10.74
N GLY A 287 -6.44 -25.33 10.90
CA GLY A 287 -5.90 -26.16 9.83
C GLY A 287 -4.57 -26.82 10.20
N GLU A 288 -4.19 -27.87 9.47
CA GLU A 288 -3.05 -28.73 9.86
C GLU A 288 -1.69 -28.01 9.81
N GLU A 289 -1.53 -26.98 8.97
CA GLU A 289 -0.25 -26.29 8.74
C GLU A 289 -0.28 -24.77 9.00
N SER A 290 -1.36 -24.22 9.57
CA SER A 290 -1.61 -22.77 9.52
C SER A 290 -1.06 -21.93 10.66
N CYS A 291 -0.90 -22.47 11.87
CA CYS A 291 -0.43 -21.68 13.00
C CYS A 291 0.68 -22.37 13.82
N GLY A 292 1.77 -21.65 14.06
CA GLY A 292 2.94 -22.02 14.85
C GLY A 292 2.97 -21.39 16.25
N LEU A 293 3.85 -21.95 17.08
CA LEU A 293 4.38 -21.30 18.28
C LEU A 293 5.90 -21.40 18.20
N HIS A 294 6.57 -20.36 17.72
CA HIS A 294 8.04 -20.32 17.69
C HIS A 294 8.55 -19.82 19.03
N VAL A 295 9.63 -20.45 19.53
CA VAL A 295 10.27 -20.02 20.78
C VAL A 295 11.72 -19.67 20.48
N HIS A 296 12.12 -18.45 20.81
CA HIS A 296 13.44 -17.90 20.57
C HIS A 296 14.23 -17.92 21.86
N VAL A 297 15.46 -18.40 21.84
CA VAL A 297 16.37 -18.36 23.00
C VAL A 297 17.60 -17.55 22.66
N SER A 298 18.09 -16.74 23.60
CA SER A 298 19.37 -16.01 23.44
C SER A 298 20.50 -16.95 23.02
N ARG A 299 21.07 -16.73 21.83
CA ARG A 299 22.10 -17.59 21.23
C ARG A 299 23.36 -17.67 22.09
N ASN A 300 23.71 -16.57 22.74
CA ASN A 300 24.90 -16.46 23.59
C ASN A 300 24.77 -17.20 24.93
N TYR A 301 23.58 -17.74 25.26
CA TYR A 301 23.38 -18.52 26.48
C TYR A 301 24.26 -19.78 26.47
N LEU A 302 24.25 -20.52 25.36
CA LEU A 302 25.05 -21.75 25.18
C LEU A 302 26.20 -21.57 24.18
N SER A 303 27.18 -22.46 24.26
CA SER A 303 28.21 -22.57 23.22
C SER A 303 27.62 -23.21 21.96
N PRO A 304 28.19 -22.95 20.76
CA PRO A 304 27.72 -23.56 19.52
C PRO A 304 27.61 -25.09 19.60
N TYR A 305 28.56 -25.76 20.27
CA TYR A 305 28.53 -27.21 20.44
C TYR A 305 27.30 -27.71 21.21
N LYS A 306 26.87 -26.99 22.25
CA LYS A 306 25.70 -27.35 23.07
C LYS A 306 24.40 -27.15 22.29
N TRP A 307 24.34 -26.13 21.43
CA TRP A 307 23.23 -25.95 20.49
C TRP A 307 23.10 -27.13 19.51
N LEU A 308 24.22 -27.62 18.97
CA LEU A 308 24.21 -28.81 18.10
C LEU A 308 23.70 -30.05 18.82
N LEU A 309 24.00 -30.15 20.11
CA LEU A 309 23.58 -31.26 20.93
C LEU A 309 22.07 -31.25 21.16
N ILE A 310 21.47 -30.08 21.38
CA ILE A 310 20.00 -29.93 21.47
C ILE A 310 19.35 -30.34 20.15
N ASP A 311 19.87 -29.86 19.01
CA ASP A 311 19.33 -30.20 17.69
C ASP A 311 19.43 -31.72 17.40
N TRP A 312 20.57 -32.34 17.76
CA TRP A 312 20.72 -33.79 17.72
C TRP A 312 19.73 -34.51 18.63
N PHE A 313 19.53 -34.04 19.86
CA PHE A 313 18.62 -34.64 20.82
C PHE A 313 17.18 -34.62 20.31
N ILE A 314 16.73 -33.48 19.81
CA ILE A 314 15.40 -33.31 19.19
C ILE A 314 15.24 -34.24 17.99
N SER A 315 16.25 -34.31 17.13
CA SER A 315 16.24 -35.18 15.95
C SER A 315 16.24 -36.68 16.30
N LYS A 316 17.00 -37.08 17.33
CA LYS A 316 17.07 -38.47 17.80
C LYS A 316 15.75 -38.94 18.39
N TYR A 317 15.08 -38.08 19.16
CA TYR A 317 13.81 -38.36 19.82
C TYR A 317 12.63 -37.73 19.06
N GLN A 318 12.70 -37.74 17.72
CA GLN A 318 11.69 -37.11 16.87
C GLN A 318 10.26 -37.55 17.21
N ALA A 319 10.01 -38.84 17.40
CA ALA A 319 8.66 -39.33 17.70
C ALA A 319 8.09 -38.72 19.01
N GLN A 320 8.94 -38.53 20.02
CA GLN A 320 8.57 -37.87 21.26
C GLN A 320 8.37 -36.37 21.05
N PHE A 321 9.24 -35.71 20.29
CA PHE A 321 9.13 -34.29 20.01
C PHE A 321 7.96 -33.94 19.09
N GLU A 322 7.55 -34.81 18.17
CA GLU A 322 6.33 -34.65 17.38
C GLU A 322 5.07 -34.68 18.26
N LEU A 323 5.05 -35.54 19.29
CA LEU A 323 3.99 -35.54 20.31
C LEU A 323 4.02 -34.26 21.16
N ILE A 324 5.21 -33.83 21.62
CA ILE A 324 5.36 -32.59 22.37
C ILE A 324 4.88 -31.39 21.54
N ALA A 325 5.31 -31.32 20.29
CA ALA A 325 5.02 -30.26 19.33
C ALA A 325 3.57 -30.26 18.83
N ARG A 326 2.85 -31.37 18.99
CA ARG A 326 1.50 -31.58 18.45
C ARG A 326 1.43 -31.49 16.93
N ARG A 327 2.55 -31.74 16.25
CA ARG A 327 2.63 -31.85 14.79
C ARG A 327 3.78 -32.76 14.37
N LYS A 328 3.59 -33.44 13.24
CA LYS A 328 4.66 -34.19 12.58
C LYS A 328 5.60 -33.23 11.84
N GLU A 329 6.72 -33.76 11.36
CA GLU A 329 7.61 -33.05 10.44
C GLU A 329 6.84 -32.44 9.25
N THR A 330 6.99 -31.13 9.06
CA THR A 330 6.45 -30.39 7.91
C THR A 330 7.57 -29.75 7.11
N HIS A 331 7.26 -29.14 5.95
CA HIS A 331 8.25 -28.35 5.21
C HIS A 331 8.84 -27.22 6.05
N TRP A 332 8.04 -26.63 6.95
CA TRP A 332 8.35 -25.44 7.74
C TRP A 332 9.13 -25.72 9.04
N ALA A 333 9.21 -26.99 9.46
CA ALA A 333 9.86 -27.46 10.68
C ALA A 333 10.53 -28.83 10.48
N ARG A 334 11.49 -28.90 9.55
CA ARG A 334 12.17 -30.16 9.22
C ARG A 334 13.14 -30.61 10.31
N PHE A 335 13.08 -31.89 10.68
CA PHE A 335 14.08 -32.48 11.58
C PHE A 335 15.32 -32.87 10.78
N LYS A 336 16.51 -32.56 11.30
CA LYS A 336 17.76 -32.98 10.65
C LYS A 336 17.94 -34.49 10.79
N LYS A 337 18.17 -35.17 9.67
CA LYS A 337 18.47 -36.61 9.65
C LYS A 337 19.97 -36.80 9.68
N SER A 338 20.48 -37.50 10.70
CA SER A 338 21.91 -37.76 10.81
C SER A 338 22.42 -38.74 9.75
N ASN A 339 21.57 -39.63 9.24
CA ASN A 339 21.91 -40.66 8.24
C ASN A 339 23.21 -41.44 8.56
N GLY A 340 23.57 -41.58 9.84
CA GLY A 340 24.79 -42.25 10.30
C GLY A 340 26.08 -41.41 10.29
N GLN A 341 26.01 -40.10 10.02
CA GLN A 341 27.16 -39.18 10.00
C GLN A 341 27.46 -38.57 11.38
N ASN A 342 28.65 -37.99 11.56
CA ASN A 342 29.07 -37.39 12.82
C ASN A 342 28.23 -36.14 13.17
N ILE A 343 27.96 -35.90 14.47
CA ILE A 343 27.21 -34.71 14.93
C ILE A 343 27.77 -33.41 14.34
N LYS A 344 29.10 -33.25 14.30
CA LYS A 344 29.71 -32.02 13.76
C LYS A 344 29.51 -31.87 12.25
N GLU A 345 29.38 -32.97 11.52
CA GLU A 345 29.24 -32.96 10.05
C GLU A 345 27.80 -32.67 9.61
N VAL A 346 26.81 -33.15 10.37
CA VAL A 346 25.38 -32.96 10.10
C VAL A 346 24.86 -31.66 10.72
N TYR A 347 25.22 -31.39 11.97
CA TYR A 347 24.65 -30.31 12.76
C TYR A 347 25.55 -29.07 12.75
N GLY A 348 26.86 -29.23 12.56
CA GLY A 348 27.84 -28.13 12.53
C GLY A 348 27.91 -27.36 11.20
N LYS A 349 27.13 -27.75 10.19
CA LYS A 349 26.93 -26.99 8.96
C LYS A 349 25.55 -26.35 9.01
N SER A 350 25.48 -25.04 8.74
CA SER A 350 24.20 -24.41 8.38
C SER A 350 23.65 -25.18 7.18
N SER A 351 22.41 -25.66 7.28
CA SER A 351 21.70 -26.27 6.16
C SER A 351 21.25 -25.23 5.13
N GLY A 352 21.56 -23.94 5.35
CA GLY A 352 21.17 -22.82 4.49
C GLY A 352 19.66 -22.59 4.40
N THR A 353 18.86 -23.16 5.31
CA THR A 353 17.39 -23.00 5.28
C THR A 353 16.86 -22.72 6.68
N ARG A 354 16.05 -21.66 6.82
CA ARG A 354 15.35 -21.30 8.07
C ARG A 354 14.28 -22.34 8.48
N TYR A 355 13.85 -23.19 7.54
CA TYR A 355 12.75 -24.15 7.70
C TYR A 355 13.19 -25.46 8.38
N GLN A 356 13.87 -25.34 9.52
CA GLN A 356 14.29 -26.45 10.36
C GLN A 356 13.52 -26.40 11.69
N ALA A 357 13.32 -27.57 12.31
CA ALA A 357 12.72 -27.68 13.64
C ALA A 357 13.44 -26.82 14.69
N VAL A 358 14.77 -26.68 14.54
CA VAL A 358 15.61 -25.71 15.24
C VAL A 358 16.35 -24.87 14.20
N ASN A 359 16.02 -23.58 14.12
CA ASN A 359 16.61 -22.62 13.20
C ASN A 359 17.80 -21.91 13.86
N PHE A 360 18.93 -21.92 13.14
CA PHE A 360 20.20 -21.32 13.57
C PHE A 360 20.62 -20.13 12.69
N GLU A 361 19.80 -19.66 11.77
CA GLU A 361 20.14 -18.54 10.88
C GLU A 361 20.04 -17.18 11.58
N ASN A 362 19.23 -17.06 12.64
CA ASN A 362 19.06 -15.80 13.38
C ASN A 362 20.34 -15.43 14.14
N THR A 363 20.86 -14.21 13.95
CA THR A 363 22.15 -13.77 14.52
C THR A 363 22.19 -13.87 16.05
N ASN A 364 21.13 -13.40 16.73
CA ASN A 364 21.13 -13.22 18.19
C ASN A 364 20.36 -14.32 18.95
N THR A 365 19.55 -15.11 18.26
CA THR A 365 18.70 -16.13 18.87
C THR A 365 18.87 -17.50 18.19
N VAL A 366 18.45 -18.55 18.88
CA VAL A 366 18.17 -19.86 18.32
C VAL A 366 16.66 -20.08 18.42
N GLU A 367 16.03 -20.41 17.31
CA GLU A 367 14.58 -20.44 17.20
C GLU A 367 14.08 -21.89 17.09
N PHE A 368 13.18 -22.27 17.98
CA PHE A 368 12.51 -23.57 17.99
C PHE A 368 11.19 -23.43 17.24
N ARG A 369 11.19 -23.89 15.98
CA ARG A 369 10.03 -23.79 15.09
C ARG A 369 9.08 -24.95 15.21
N LEU A 370 9.43 -26.05 15.90
CA LEU A 370 8.67 -27.29 15.80
C LEU A 370 7.23 -27.25 16.35
N PHE A 371 6.90 -26.35 17.28
CA PHE A 371 5.62 -26.42 17.99
C PHE A 371 4.45 -25.88 17.17
N ARG A 372 3.31 -26.57 17.26
CA ARG A 372 2.03 -26.08 16.75
C ARG A 372 1.47 -25.01 17.69
N GLY A 373 0.81 -24.01 17.13
CA GLY A 373 0.16 -22.94 17.90
C GLY A 373 -0.87 -23.45 18.91
N THR A 374 -1.15 -22.64 19.95
CA THR A 374 -2.13 -22.94 20.99
C THR A 374 -2.56 -21.68 21.75
N LEU A 375 -3.84 -21.58 22.11
CA LEU A 375 -4.36 -20.58 23.05
C LEU A 375 -4.64 -21.18 24.45
N LYS A 376 -4.34 -22.46 24.66
CA LYS A 376 -4.48 -23.10 25.97
C LYS A 376 -3.27 -22.74 26.83
N TYR A 377 -3.46 -21.88 27.83
CA TYR A 377 -2.40 -21.40 28.73
C TYR A 377 -1.47 -22.52 29.24
N SER A 378 -2.02 -23.64 29.73
CA SER A 378 -1.21 -24.74 30.25
C SER A 378 -0.27 -25.34 29.19
N THR A 379 -0.74 -25.45 27.94
CA THR A 379 0.03 -25.99 26.81
C THR A 379 1.07 -24.98 26.32
N PHE A 380 0.69 -23.70 26.28
CA PHE A 380 1.60 -22.60 25.98
C PHE A 380 2.76 -22.56 26.98
N MET A 381 2.47 -22.51 28.28
CA MET A 381 3.50 -22.51 29.32
C MET A 381 4.31 -23.80 29.36
N ALA A 382 3.70 -24.97 29.12
CA ALA A 382 4.45 -26.22 29.00
C ALA A 382 5.48 -26.17 27.86
N THR A 383 5.18 -25.47 26.76
CA THR A 383 6.11 -25.31 25.63
C THR A 383 7.32 -24.47 26.05
N LEU A 384 7.10 -23.32 26.69
CA LEU A 384 8.19 -22.47 27.21
C LEU A 384 9.03 -23.20 28.26
N GLU A 385 8.38 -23.91 29.19
CA GLU A 385 9.05 -24.71 30.23
C GLU A 385 9.91 -25.84 29.65
N ILE A 386 9.45 -26.52 28.58
CA ILE A 386 10.24 -27.58 27.92
C ILE A 386 11.47 -26.99 27.21
N VAL A 387 11.33 -25.85 26.52
CA VAL A 387 12.45 -25.18 25.83
C VAL A 387 13.48 -24.67 26.85
N ASP A 388 13.02 -24.02 27.92
CA ASP A 388 13.87 -23.59 29.02
C ASP A 388 14.62 -24.76 29.67
N ALA A 389 13.90 -25.85 29.95
CA ALA A 389 14.49 -27.06 30.51
C ALA A 389 15.54 -27.66 29.56
N LEU A 390 15.28 -27.69 28.25
CA LEU A 390 16.25 -28.18 27.25
C LEU A 390 17.56 -27.40 27.31
N VAL A 391 17.50 -26.07 27.36
CA VAL A 391 18.71 -25.23 27.34
C VAL A 391 19.47 -25.30 28.64
N HIS A 392 18.79 -25.28 29.79
CA HIS A 392 19.44 -25.42 31.10
C HIS A 392 20.01 -26.82 31.32
N TRP A 393 19.28 -27.87 30.92
CA TRP A 393 19.80 -29.24 30.95
C TRP A 393 21.03 -29.38 30.06
N ALA A 394 20.95 -28.90 28.81
CA ALA A 394 22.09 -28.90 27.89
C ALA A 394 23.29 -28.14 28.45
N ALA A 395 23.09 -27.01 29.15
CA ALA A 395 24.18 -26.27 29.79
C ALA A 395 24.97 -27.16 30.78
N GLN A 396 24.25 -28.00 31.55
CA GLN A 396 24.81 -28.87 32.59
C GLN A 396 25.47 -30.15 32.06
N LEU A 397 25.09 -30.64 30.88
CA LEU A 397 25.59 -31.93 30.36
C LEU A 397 27.09 -31.91 30.03
N SER A 398 27.88 -32.85 30.54
CA SER A 398 29.14 -33.21 29.88
C SER A 398 28.87 -34.19 28.73
N ILE A 399 29.76 -34.26 27.73
CA ILE A 399 29.66 -35.23 26.62
C ILE A 399 29.58 -36.67 27.17
N SER A 400 30.24 -36.92 28.29
CA SER A 400 30.24 -38.21 28.98
C SER A 400 28.85 -38.56 29.53
N ASP A 401 28.12 -37.60 30.12
CA ASP A 401 26.79 -37.84 30.73
C ASP A 401 25.70 -38.24 29.71
N ILE A 402 25.90 -37.87 28.44
CA ILE A 402 24.98 -38.21 27.34
C ILE A 402 25.22 -39.63 26.84
N LEU A 403 26.46 -40.10 27.00
CA LEU A 403 26.93 -41.41 26.53
C LEU A 403 26.97 -42.45 27.65
N SER A 404 27.05 -42.04 28.91
CA SER A 404 27.12 -42.93 30.06
C SER A 404 25.77 -43.05 30.76
N THR A 405 25.16 -44.23 30.58
CA THR A 405 24.04 -44.80 31.35
C THR A 405 22.67 -44.15 31.19
N GLY A 406 21.70 -44.93 30.69
CA GLY A 406 20.27 -44.57 30.58
C GLY A 406 19.81 -44.13 29.20
N ASP A 407 18.50 -44.05 29.01
CA ASP A 407 17.90 -43.39 27.85
C ASP A 407 17.98 -41.86 28.05
N ALA A 408 18.61 -41.14 27.13
CA ALA A 408 18.82 -39.69 27.29
C ALA A 408 17.50 -38.91 27.40
N PHE A 409 16.41 -39.43 26.82
CA PHE A 409 15.08 -38.81 26.98
C PHE A 409 14.53 -39.01 28.40
N GLU A 410 14.76 -40.17 29.02
CA GLU A 410 14.41 -40.42 30.43
C GLU A 410 15.20 -39.52 31.37
N ASN A 411 16.49 -39.28 31.09
CA ASN A 411 17.30 -38.34 31.86
C ASN A 411 16.76 -36.91 31.75
N PHE A 412 16.33 -36.49 30.55
CA PHE A 412 15.74 -35.18 30.31
C PHE A 412 14.39 -35.02 31.03
N THR A 413 13.49 -36.00 30.94
CA THR A 413 12.20 -35.94 31.64
C THR A 413 12.40 -36.00 33.16
N GLY A 414 13.37 -36.78 33.65
CA GLY A 414 13.81 -36.79 35.03
C GLY A 414 14.30 -35.43 35.52
N TYR A 415 15.05 -34.70 34.69
CA TYR A 415 15.44 -33.32 34.98
C TYR A 415 14.21 -32.40 35.12
N ILE A 416 13.26 -32.47 34.19
CA ILE A 416 12.00 -31.71 34.27
C ILE A 416 11.24 -32.02 35.56
N LEU A 417 11.08 -33.31 35.91
CA LEU A 417 10.41 -33.76 37.14
C LEU A 417 11.05 -33.23 38.42
N SER A 418 12.38 -33.07 38.42
CA SER A 418 13.13 -32.66 39.60
C SER A 418 13.02 -31.17 39.92
N ASN A 419 12.53 -30.35 38.98
CA ASN A 419 12.49 -28.91 39.12
C ASN A 419 11.03 -28.39 39.16
N PRO A 420 10.57 -27.80 40.28
CA PRO A 420 9.21 -27.31 40.43
C PRO A 420 8.88 -26.14 39.47
N LEU A 421 9.90 -25.49 38.88
CA LEU A 421 9.71 -24.47 37.86
C LEU A 421 8.99 -25.01 36.62
N TYR A 422 9.01 -26.32 36.36
CA TYR A 422 8.49 -26.94 35.13
C TYR A 422 7.17 -27.69 35.32
N ALA A 423 6.30 -27.21 36.22
CA ALA A 423 5.05 -27.89 36.56
C ALA A 423 4.08 -28.12 35.38
N ASN A 424 3.96 -27.16 34.45
CA ASN A 424 3.10 -27.33 33.27
C ASN A 424 3.70 -28.36 32.31
N ALA A 425 5.03 -28.34 32.11
CA ALA A 425 5.74 -29.34 31.33
C ALA A 425 5.56 -30.75 31.92
N VAL A 426 5.69 -30.92 33.24
CA VAL A 426 5.45 -32.20 33.91
C VAL A 426 4.04 -32.73 33.63
N ASN A 427 3.02 -31.88 33.81
CA ASN A 427 1.63 -32.28 33.57
C ASN A 427 1.41 -32.64 32.10
N TYR A 428 1.90 -31.81 31.19
CA TYR A 428 1.77 -32.00 29.75
C TYR A 428 2.44 -33.30 29.28
N LEU A 429 3.66 -33.59 29.75
CA LEU A 429 4.37 -34.83 29.39
C LEU A 429 3.68 -36.07 29.96
N ARG A 430 3.09 -36.00 31.16
CA ARG A 430 2.29 -37.11 31.74
C ARG A 430 1.03 -37.38 30.93
N GLU A 431 0.27 -36.34 30.59
CA GLU A 431 -0.94 -36.45 29.77
C GLU A 431 -0.67 -37.09 28.40
N ASN A 432 0.54 -36.90 27.86
CA ASN A 432 0.99 -37.49 26.60
C ASN A 432 1.73 -38.83 26.75
N ASN A 433 1.77 -39.43 27.95
CA ASN A 433 2.47 -40.69 28.24
C ASN A 433 3.98 -40.67 27.89
N LEU A 434 4.61 -39.50 27.99
CA LEU A 434 6.04 -39.31 27.71
C LEU A 434 6.93 -39.46 28.96
N MET A 435 6.31 -39.70 30.13
CA MET A 435 7.00 -39.85 31.42
C MET A 435 7.06 -41.30 31.91
N GLU A 436 6.43 -42.23 31.21
CA GLU A 436 6.43 -43.65 31.61
C GLU A 436 7.60 -44.39 30.98
N VAL A 437 8.42 -44.98 31.84
CA VAL A 437 9.44 -45.95 31.46
C VAL A 437 8.72 -47.17 30.91
N LYS A 438 8.74 -47.37 29.59
CA LYS A 438 8.47 -48.70 29.04
C LYS A 438 9.57 -49.61 29.56
N LYS A 439 9.29 -50.33 30.65
CA LYS A 439 10.03 -51.55 30.99
C LYS A 439 9.83 -52.48 29.80
N CYS A 440 10.80 -52.53 28.90
CA CYS A 440 10.87 -53.58 27.90
C CYS A 440 10.81 -54.92 28.67
N ALA A 441 9.81 -55.73 28.33
CA ALA A 441 9.71 -57.12 28.74
C ALA A 441 10.74 -57.98 28.00
#